data_AF-A0A379T0M5-F1
#
_entry.id   AF-A0A379T0M5-F1
#
_cell.length_a   1.000
_cell.length_b   1.000
_cell.length_c   1.000
_cell.angle_alpha   90.00
_cell.angle_beta   90.00
_cell.angle_gamma   90.00
#
_symmetry.space_group_name_H-M   'P 1'
#
loop_
_entity.id
_entity.type
_entity.pdbx_description
1 polymer ?
#
loop_
_entity_poly.entity_id
_entity_poly.type
_entity_poly.pdbx_seq_one_letter_code
_entity_poly.pdbx_strand_id
1 'polypeptide(L)'
;MNSTLIDSLLARRQAVSPWTGLYFLQSLLINLALGYPFSLLYTAAFTCLLLLLWRYLPRGQKALLGICSLTAAFYFPFGQAYGAPNFNTLLALHSTNMEESSEILTIFPWYSYLTGLFIFTLGIIALRRKKEETRPRWNSLDSLCLLVSVAAFFCRAGTKSGLGRRF
;
A
#
# COMPACT_ATOMS: atom_id res chain seq x y z
N MET A 1 -29.92 -15.96 26.70
CA MET A 1 -29.04 -15.12 25.85
C MET A 1 -28.79 -15.91 24.57
N ASN A 2 -29.21 -15.39 23.42
CA ASN A 2 -29.41 -16.16 22.18
C ASN A 2 -28.06 -16.52 21.52
N SER A 3 -27.62 -17.77 21.65
CA SER A 3 -26.35 -18.29 21.09
C SER A 3 -26.29 -18.16 19.56
N THR A 4 -27.43 -18.29 18.87
CA THR A 4 -27.54 -18.16 17.41
C THR A 4 -27.18 -16.77 16.87
N LEU A 5 -27.45 -15.71 17.63
CA LEU A 5 -27.04 -14.35 17.27
C LEU A 5 -25.53 -14.18 17.43
N ILE A 6 -24.94 -14.74 18.50
CA ILE A 6 -23.49 -14.74 18.72
C ILE A 6 -22.80 -15.51 17.58
N ASP A 7 -23.31 -16.67 17.20
CA ASP A 7 -22.76 -17.48 16.10
C ASP A 7 -22.87 -16.76 14.75
N SER A 8 -23.98 -16.07 14.48
CA SER A 8 -24.13 -15.26 13.25
C SER A 8 -23.17 -14.06 13.22
N LEU A 9 -22.94 -13.40 14.37
CA LEU A 9 -22.02 -12.29 14.50
C LEU A 9 -20.57 -12.77 14.41
N LEU A 10 -20.24 -13.91 14.99
CA LEU A 10 -18.92 -14.54 14.88
C LEU A 10 -18.64 -15.00 13.44
N ALA A 11 -19.62 -15.60 12.76
CA ALA A 11 -19.51 -15.95 11.34
C ALA A 11 -19.33 -14.71 10.45
N ARG A 12 -20.05 -13.61 10.74
CA ARG A 12 -19.90 -12.33 10.04
C ARG A 12 -18.55 -11.65 10.34
N ARG A 13 -18.00 -11.83 11.55
CA ARG A 13 -16.66 -11.37 11.95
C ARG A 13 -15.56 -12.21 11.31
N GLN A 14 -15.80 -13.50 11.06
CA GLN A 14 -14.94 -14.37 10.27
C GLN A 14 -14.92 -14.03 8.77
N ALA A 15 -16.01 -13.46 8.23
CA ALA A 15 -16.07 -13.04 6.83
C ALA A 15 -15.11 -11.86 6.54
N VAL A 16 -14.82 -11.02 7.53
CA VAL A 16 -13.79 -9.98 7.43
C VAL A 16 -12.49 -10.52 8.03
N SER A 17 -11.72 -11.24 7.21
CA SER A 17 -10.44 -11.77 7.67
C SER A 17 -9.57 -10.63 8.23
N PRO A 18 -8.94 -10.75 9.41
CA PRO A 18 -8.12 -9.67 9.97
C PRO A 18 -6.99 -9.21 9.02
N TRP A 19 -6.57 -10.10 8.12
CA TRP A 19 -5.61 -9.84 7.06
C TRP A 19 -6.07 -8.82 6.01
N THR A 20 -7.37 -8.76 5.67
CA THR A 20 -7.86 -7.76 4.71
C THR A 20 -7.74 -6.35 5.29
N GLY A 21 -8.04 -6.20 6.58
CA GLY A 21 -7.82 -4.96 7.33
C GLY A 21 -6.35 -4.55 7.36
N LEU A 22 -5.44 -5.52 7.58
CA LEU A 22 -3.99 -5.27 7.54
C LEU A 22 -3.51 -4.81 6.16
N TYR A 23 -3.98 -5.44 5.07
CA TYR A 23 -3.61 -4.99 3.72
C TYR A 23 -4.19 -3.62 3.38
N PHE A 24 -5.39 -3.31 3.87
CA PHE A 24 -5.98 -1.99 3.70
C PHE A 24 -5.18 -0.92 4.41
N LEU A 25 -4.86 -1.14 5.69
CA LEU A 25 -4.03 -0.25 6.48
C LEU A 25 -2.64 -0.08 5.85
N GLN A 26 -2.02 -1.18 5.42
CA GLN A 26 -0.71 -1.14 4.78
C GLN A 26 -0.75 -0.35 3.47
N SER A 27 -1.80 -0.53 2.66
CA SER A 27 -2.00 0.22 1.42
C SER A 27 -2.16 1.72 1.66
N LEU A 28 -2.89 2.08 2.71
CA LEU A 28 -3.10 3.47 3.14
C LEU A 28 -1.77 4.10 3.56
N LEU A 29 -1.02 3.39 4.41
CA LEU A 29 0.28 3.84 4.91
C LEU A 29 1.30 4.00 3.78
N ILE A 30 1.35 3.06 2.83
CA ILE A 30 2.23 3.16 1.66
C ILE A 30 1.89 4.41 0.82
N ASN A 31 0.61 4.67 0.56
CA ASN A 31 0.20 5.86 -0.19
C ASN A 31 0.62 7.15 0.51
N LEU A 32 0.40 7.22 1.83
CA LEU A 32 0.76 8.40 2.63
C LEU A 32 2.28 8.58 2.71
N ALA A 33 3.03 7.49 2.88
CA ALA A 33 4.49 7.50 2.96
C ALA A 33 5.14 8.00 1.68
N LEU A 34 4.57 7.65 0.53
CA LEU A 34 5.00 8.13 -0.77
C LEU A 34 4.59 9.59 -1.04
N GLY A 35 4.03 10.31 -0.07
CA GLY A 35 3.68 11.73 -0.22
C GLY A 35 2.47 11.98 -1.12
N TYR A 36 1.65 10.95 -1.39
CA TYR A 36 0.39 11.14 -2.11
C TYR A 36 -0.72 11.65 -1.17
N PRO A 37 -1.66 12.47 -1.68
CA PRO A 37 -2.79 12.92 -0.88
C PRO A 37 -3.66 11.73 -0.47
N PHE A 38 -4.28 11.84 0.70
CA PHE A 38 -5.19 10.82 1.23
C PHE A 38 -6.30 10.51 0.22
N SER A 39 -6.37 9.26 -0.24
CA SER A 39 -7.38 8.80 -1.17
C SER A 39 -7.82 7.38 -0.85
N LEU A 40 -9.09 7.25 -0.48
CA LEU A 40 -9.72 5.95 -0.21
C LEU A 40 -9.82 5.10 -1.48
N LEU A 41 -10.02 5.72 -2.64
CA LEU A 41 -10.15 5.00 -3.91
C LEU A 41 -8.85 4.28 -4.28
N TYR A 42 -7.71 4.98 -4.25
CA TYR A 42 -6.42 4.36 -4.56
C TYR A 42 -5.99 3.34 -3.51
N THR A 43 -6.30 3.61 -2.25
CA THR A 43 -6.07 2.67 -1.15
C THR A 43 -6.88 1.38 -1.34
N ALA A 44 -8.17 1.50 -1.66
CA ALA A 44 -9.04 0.36 -1.93
C ALA A 44 -8.59 -0.41 -3.18
N ALA A 45 -8.21 0.29 -4.26
CA ALA A 45 -7.74 -0.31 -5.49
C ALA A 45 -6.43 -1.12 -5.30
N PHE A 46 -5.47 -0.56 -4.55
CA PHE A 46 -4.22 -1.26 -4.23
C PHE A 46 -4.45 -2.43 -3.28
N THR A 47 -5.33 -2.27 -2.28
CA THR A 47 -5.76 -3.38 -1.41
C THR A 47 -6.38 -4.50 -2.22
N CYS A 48 -7.25 -4.15 -3.18
CA CYS A 48 -7.88 -5.15 -4.03
C CYS A 48 -6.86 -5.89 -4.88
N LEU A 49 -5.92 -5.17 -5.48
CA LEU A 49 -4.81 -5.77 -6.21
C LEU A 49 -4.03 -6.75 -5.32
N LEU A 50 -3.70 -6.37 -4.07
CA LEU A 50 -3.02 -7.27 -3.13
C LEU A 50 -3.85 -8.50 -2.76
N LEU A 51 -5.18 -8.37 -2.61
CA LEU A 51 -6.06 -9.51 -2.32
C LEU A 51 -6.15 -10.48 -3.51
N LEU A 52 -6.26 -9.93 -4.72
CA LEU A 52 -6.25 -10.72 -5.95
C LEU A 52 -4.90 -11.42 -6.13
N LEU A 53 -3.80 -10.69 -5.95
CA LEU A 53 -2.45 -11.21 -6.11
C LEU A 53 -2.15 -12.30 -5.07
N TRP A 54 -2.67 -12.19 -3.86
CA TRP A 54 -2.58 -13.25 -2.86
C TRP A 54 -3.24 -14.56 -3.31
N ARG A 55 -4.39 -14.45 -3.97
CA ARG A 55 -5.22 -15.58 -4.41
C ARG A 55 -4.57 -16.36 -5.56
N TYR A 56 -3.99 -15.68 -6.55
CA TYR A 56 -3.40 -16.31 -7.73
C TYR A 56 -1.87 -16.48 -7.64
N LEU A 57 -1.16 -15.49 -7.08
CA LEU A 57 0.30 -15.45 -7.07
C LEU A 57 0.85 -14.96 -5.71
N PRO A 58 0.71 -15.76 -4.62
CA PRO A 58 1.05 -15.33 -3.27
C PRO A 58 2.52 -14.94 -3.09
N ARG A 59 3.44 -15.52 -3.87
CA ARG A 59 4.85 -15.10 -3.89
C ARG A 59 5.02 -13.70 -4.46
N GLY A 60 4.31 -13.39 -5.55
CA GLY A 60 4.31 -12.06 -6.16
C GLY A 60 3.71 -11.01 -5.23
N GLN A 61 2.63 -11.35 -4.52
CA GLN A 61 2.05 -10.48 -3.51
C GLN A 61 3.04 -10.17 -2.37
N LYS A 62 3.73 -11.18 -1.84
CA LYS A 62 4.75 -10.97 -0.80
C LYS A 62 5.92 -10.12 -1.30
N ALA A 63 6.41 -10.37 -2.52
CA ALA A 63 7.48 -9.57 -3.11
C ALA A 63 7.05 -8.11 -3.30
N LEU A 64 5.88 -7.88 -3.91
CA LEU A 64 5.33 -6.55 -4.14
C LEU A 64 5.11 -5.79 -2.83
N LEU A 65 4.45 -6.43 -1.86
CA LEU A 65 4.19 -5.83 -0.55
C LEU A 65 5.49 -5.53 0.19
N GLY A 66 6.46 -6.45 0.14
CA GLY A 66 7.78 -6.30 0.73
C GLY A 66 8.51 -5.09 0.16
N ILE A 67 8.65 -5.02 -1.16
CA ILE A 67 9.31 -3.90 -1.86
C ILE A 67 8.58 -2.59 -1.56
N CYS A 68 7.25 -2.54 -1.71
CA CYS A 68 6.48 -1.32 -1.45
C CYS A 68 6.60 -0.87 0.02
N SER A 69 6.58 -1.80 0.99
CA SER A 69 6.72 -1.45 2.40
C SER A 69 8.13 -0.96 2.75
N LEU A 70 9.16 -1.54 2.13
CA LEU A 70 10.55 -1.13 2.29
C LEU A 70 10.77 0.27 1.68
N THR A 71 10.33 0.47 0.43
CA THR A 71 10.40 1.78 -0.24
C THR A 71 9.63 2.83 0.55
N ALA A 72 8.42 2.52 1.03
CA ALA A 72 7.65 3.43 1.86
C ALA A 72 8.38 3.80 3.16
N ALA A 73 9.02 2.83 3.82
CA ALA A 73 9.74 3.07 5.07
C ALA A 73 10.94 4.01 4.89
N PHE A 74 11.75 3.80 3.84
CA PHE A 74 12.90 4.67 3.55
C PHE A 74 12.48 6.03 3.00
N TYR A 75 11.43 6.05 2.18
CA TYR A 75 10.98 7.28 1.55
C TYR A 75 10.13 8.15 2.48
N PHE A 76 9.54 7.61 3.56
CA PHE A 76 8.67 8.38 4.47
C PHE A 76 9.21 9.75 4.90
N PRO A 77 10.45 9.88 5.45
CA PRO A 77 11.00 11.19 5.82
C PRO A 77 11.09 12.16 4.63
N PHE A 78 11.49 11.66 3.46
CA PHE A 78 11.56 12.45 2.23
C PHE A 78 10.18 12.82 1.69
N GLY A 79 9.20 11.92 1.77
CA GLY A 79 7.84 12.13 1.31
C GLY A 79 7.12 13.24 2.06
N GLN A 80 7.48 13.50 3.32
CA GLN A 80 6.93 14.62 4.09
C GLN A 80 7.52 15.97 3.66
N ALA A 81 8.80 16.02 3.27
CA ALA A 81 9.46 17.26 2.89
C ALA A 81 9.33 17.59 1.39
N TYR A 82 9.39 16.57 0.53
CA TYR A 82 9.47 16.71 -0.93
C TYR A 82 8.24 16.19 -1.66
N GLY A 83 7.31 15.51 -0.96
CA GLY A 83 6.09 14.99 -1.54
C GLY A 83 6.30 13.76 -2.43
N ALA A 84 5.44 13.60 -3.43
CA ALA A 84 5.43 12.43 -4.29
C ALA A 84 6.70 12.29 -5.16
N PRO A 85 7.25 11.07 -5.29
CA PRO A 85 8.46 10.85 -6.07
C PRO A 85 8.27 11.24 -7.53
N ASN A 86 9.18 12.05 -8.06
CA ASN A 86 9.16 12.55 -9.43
C ASN A 86 10.56 12.49 -10.06
N PHE A 87 10.70 12.97 -11.31
CA PHE A 87 12.01 12.99 -11.99
C PHE A 87 13.06 13.82 -11.25
N ASN A 88 12.67 14.94 -10.63
CA ASN A 88 13.59 15.77 -9.86
C ASN A 88 14.09 15.02 -8.61
N THR A 89 13.25 14.20 -7.98
CA THR A 89 13.65 13.34 -6.86
C THR A 89 14.73 12.33 -7.29
N LEU A 90 14.60 11.75 -8.49
CA LEU A 90 15.60 10.81 -9.02
C LEU A 90 16.90 11.50 -9.40
N LEU A 91 16.82 12.69 -10.00
CA LEU A 91 17.99 13.49 -10.33
C LEU A 91 18.74 13.92 -9.08
N ALA A 92 18.02 14.37 -8.05
CA ALA A 92 18.60 14.71 -6.76
C ALA A 92 19.31 13.50 -6.13
N LEU A 93 18.67 12.32 -6.12
CA LEU A 93 19.28 11.09 -5.61
C LEU A 93 20.55 10.69 -6.38
N HIS A 94 20.58 10.94 -7.69
CA HIS A 94 21.74 10.64 -8.53
C HIS A 94 22.86 11.68 -8.39
N SER A 95 22.54 12.93 -8.04
CA SER A 95 23.52 14.01 -7.87
C SER A 95 24.05 14.15 -6.44
N THR A 96 23.40 13.54 -5.45
CA THR A 96 23.82 13.63 -4.04
C THR A 96 25.08 12.83 -3.75
N ASN A 97 25.99 13.44 -2.99
CA ASN A 97 27.21 12.81 -2.50
C ASN A 97 27.04 12.22 -1.07
N MET A 98 28.07 11.54 -0.55
CA MET A 98 28.01 10.89 0.77
C MET A 98 27.89 11.90 1.92
N GLU A 99 28.60 13.02 1.85
CA GLU A 99 28.59 14.06 2.88
C GLU A 99 27.21 14.70 2.98
N GLU A 100 26.64 15.09 1.83
CA GLU A 100 25.29 15.67 1.69
C GLU A 100 24.20 14.69 2.15
N SER A 101 24.36 13.39 1.86
CA SER A 101 23.42 12.37 2.33
C SER A 101 23.40 12.24 3.86
N SER A 102 24.56 12.37 4.52
CA SER A 102 24.66 12.28 5.98
C SER A 102 24.06 13.48 6.67
N GLU A 103 24.22 14.68 6.09
CA GLU A 103 23.61 15.91 6.59
C GLU A 103 22.08 15.81 6.48
N ILE A 104 21.56 15.40 5.32
CA ILE A 104 20.12 15.23 5.09
C ILE A 104 19.49 14.25 6.10
N LEU A 105 20.18 13.17 6.47
CA LEU A 105 19.68 12.23 7.46
C LEU A 105 19.53 12.85 8.86
N THR A 106 20.34 13.85 9.21
CA THR A 106 20.24 14.53 10.51
C THR A 106 19.21 15.66 10.52
N ILE A 107 18.83 16.19 9.37
CA ILE A 107 17.85 17.27 9.23
C ILE A 107 16.43 16.78 9.54
N PHE A 108 16.10 15.55 9.15
CA PHE A 108 14.75 15.05 9.35
C PHE A 108 14.45 14.75 10.82
N PRO A 109 13.23 15.07 11.28
CA PRO A 109 12.85 14.80 12.65
C PRO A 109 12.80 13.29 12.93
N TRP A 110 13.23 12.90 14.14
CA TRP A 110 13.35 11.50 14.55
C TRP A 110 12.04 10.69 14.45
N TYR A 111 10.88 11.35 14.64
CA TYR A 111 9.57 10.70 14.55
C TYR A 111 9.26 10.18 13.13
N SER A 112 9.85 10.78 12.09
CA SER A 112 9.67 10.33 10.70
C SER A 112 10.34 8.97 10.49
N TYR A 113 11.51 8.75 11.07
CA TYR A 113 12.20 7.45 11.04
C TYR A 113 11.43 6.39 11.84
N LEU A 114 10.88 6.76 13.00
CA LEU A 114 10.05 5.87 13.79
C LEU A 114 8.78 5.46 13.02
N THR A 115 8.16 6.39 12.31
CA THR A 115 7.00 6.10 11.47
C THR A 115 7.35 5.20 10.29
N GLY A 116 8.50 5.43 9.64
CA GLY A 116 9.02 4.51 8.62
C GLY A 116 9.22 3.09 9.14
N LEU A 117 9.82 2.95 10.32
CA LEU A 117 10.01 1.66 10.99
C LEU A 117 8.67 0.98 11.34
N PHE A 118 7.68 1.76 11.78
CA PHE A 118 6.32 1.27 12.04
C PHE A 118 5.66 0.70 10.78
N ILE A 119 5.74 1.42 9.65
CA ILE A 119 5.21 0.98 8.34
C ILE A 119 5.91 -0.30 7.89
N PHE A 120 7.22 -0.39 8.07
CA PHE A 120 8.00 -1.57 7.73
C PHE A 120 7.61 -2.78 8.59
N THR A 121 7.49 -2.58 9.90
CA THR A 121 7.12 -3.63 10.86
C THR A 121 5.72 -4.18 10.54
N LEU A 122 4.76 -3.31 10.25
CA LEU A 122 3.43 -3.72 9.78
C LEU A 122 3.50 -4.49 8.46
N GLY A 123 4.35 -4.06 7.53
CA GLY A 123 4.64 -4.79 6.28
C GLY A 123 5.13 -6.20 6.55
N ILE A 124 6.11 -6.38 7.44
CA ILE A 124 6.61 -7.70 7.85
C ILE A 124 5.50 -8.56 8.46
N ILE A 125 4.66 -7.99 9.33
CA ILE A 125 3.53 -8.72 9.92
C ILE A 125 2.57 -9.18 8.81
N ALA A 126 2.27 -8.32 7.83
CA ALA A 126 1.41 -8.66 6.70
C ALA A 126 2.01 -9.76 5.78
N LEU A 127 3.34 -9.86 5.69
CA LEU A 127 4.05 -10.93 4.95
C LEU A 127 3.99 -12.31 5.63
N ARG A 128 3.75 -12.35 6.96
CA ARG A 128 3.67 -13.60 7.73
C ARG A 128 2.41 -14.41 7.47
N ARG A 129 1.47 -13.90 6.65
CA ARG A 129 0.30 -14.67 6.23
C ARG A 129 0.74 -16.02 5.63
N LYS A 130 0.18 -17.11 6.16
CA LYS A 130 0.39 -18.48 5.67
C LYS A 130 -0.49 -18.70 4.44
N LYS A 131 0.05 -19.40 3.43
CA LYS A 131 -0.67 -19.71 2.19
C LYS A 131 -1.82 -20.66 2.51
N GLU A 132 -3.00 -20.38 1.96
CA GLU A 132 -4.11 -21.33 1.95
C GLU A 132 -3.81 -22.39 0.88
N GLU A 133 -3.88 -23.68 1.24
CA GLU A 133 -3.57 -24.82 0.35
C GLU A 133 -4.57 -24.97 -0.81
N THR A 134 -5.78 -24.43 -0.66
CA THR A 134 -6.86 -24.61 -1.63
C THR A 134 -6.65 -23.73 -2.86
N ARG A 135 -6.60 -24.36 -4.04
CA ARG A 135 -6.62 -23.64 -5.32
C ARG A 135 -7.97 -22.93 -5.45
N PRO A 136 -7.99 -21.60 -5.48
CA PRO A 136 -9.25 -20.89 -5.50
C PRO A 136 -9.82 -20.85 -6.91
N ARG A 137 -11.11 -21.20 -7.05
CA ARG A 137 -11.86 -21.04 -8.31
C ARG A 137 -12.10 -19.54 -8.56
N TRP A 138 -12.12 -19.10 -9.81
CA TRP A 138 -12.45 -17.71 -10.15
C TRP A 138 -13.89 -17.39 -9.72
N ASN A 139 -14.05 -16.37 -8.87
CA ASN A 139 -15.36 -15.94 -8.37
C ASN A 139 -15.69 -14.52 -8.82
N SER A 140 -16.98 -14.15 -8.77
CA SER A 140 -17.44 -12.79 -9.11
C SER A 140 -16.77 -11.68 -8.28
N LEU A 141 -16.32 -12.00 -7.05
CA LEU A 141 -15.54 -11.08 -6.22
C LEU A 141 -14.16 -10.75 -6.82
N ASP A 142 -13.52 -11.71 -7.49
CA ASP A 142 -12.22 -11.48 -8.14
C ASP A 142 -12.39 -10.57 -9.35
N SER A 143 -13.47 -10.77 -10.13
CA SER A 143 -13.86 -9.87 -11.22
C SER A 143 -14.19 -8.47 -10.73
N LEU A 144 -14.92 -8.33 -9.62
CA LEU A 144 -15.20 -7.02 -9.01
C LEU A 144 -13.89 -6.34 -8.58
N CYS A 145 -12.98 -7.12 -8.00
CA CYS A 145 -11.72 -6.60 -7.51
C CYS A 145 -10.82 -6.08 -8.62
N LEU A 146 -10.75 -6.83 -9.73
CA LEU A 146 -10.11 -6.39 -10.96
C LEU A 146 -10.76 -5.14 -11.53
N LEU A 147 -12.10 -5.10 -11.59
CA LEU A 147 -12.83 -3.95 -12.12
C LEU A 147 -12.51 -2.68 -11.30
N VAL A 148 -12.48 -2.77 -9.98
CA VAL A 148 -12.11 -1.64 -9.11
C VAL A 148 -10.68 -1.18 -9.36
N SER A 149 -9.71 -2.10 -9.45
CA SER A 149 -8.32 -1.76 -9.74
C SER A 149 -8.14 -1.12 -11.12
N VAL A 150 -8.82 -1.64 -12.14
CA VAL A 150 -8.80 -1.11 -13.52
C VAL A 150 -9.49 0.26 -13.58
N ALA A 151 -10.67 0.41 -13.00
CA ALA A 151 -11.39 1.68 -12.95
C ALA A 151 -10.58 2.78 -12.25
N ALA A 152 -9.89 2.44 -11.16
CA ALA A 152 -9.00 3.37 -10.46
C ALA A 152 -7.80 3.79 -11.31
N PHE A 153 -7.22 2.85 -12.06
CA PHE A 153 -6.14 3.14 -13.00
C PHE A 153 -6.59 4.12 -14.10
N PHE A 154 -7.77 3.90 -14.67
CA PHE A 154 -8.35 4.80 -15.68
C PHE A 154 -8.74 6.16 -15.11
N CYS A 155 -9.25 6.24 -13.88
CA CYS A 155 -9.51 7.52 -13.22
C CYS A 155 -8.23 8.36 -13.08
N ARG A 156 -7.11 7.73 -12.69
CA ARG A 156 -5.80 8.38 -12.63
C ARG A 156 -5.35 8.90 -14.00
N ALA A 157 -5.48 8.06 -15.03
CA ALA A 157 -5.11 8.41 -16.40
C ALA A 157 -5.96 9.58 -16.93
N GLY A 158 -7.28 9.54 -16.71
CA GLY A 158 -8.22 10.60 -17.09
C GLY A 158 -7.96 11.93 -16.38
N THR A 159 -7.61 11.91 -15.08
CA THR A 159 -7.23 13.14 -14.36
C THR A 159 -5.94 13.77 -14.93
N LYS A 160 -4.96 12.96 -15.35
CA LYS A 160 -3.73 13.49 -15.98
C LYS A 160 -3.98 14.02 -17.40
N SER A 161 -4.87 13.41 -18.17
CA SER A 161 -5.24 13.87 -19.51
C SER A 161 -6.01 15.20 -19.52
N GLY A 162 -6.70 15.55 -18.43
CA GLY A 162 -7.35 16.85 -18.28
C GLY A 162 -6.41 18.02 -17.95
N LEU A 163 -5.23 17.72 -17.40
CA LEU A 163 -4.23 18.73 -17.00
C LEU A 163 -3.13 18.95 -18.06
N GLY A 164 -3.30 18.44 -19.28
CA GLY A 164 -2.43 18.70 -20.43
C GLY A 164 -2.85 19.89 -21.30
N ARG A 165 -3.81 20.71 -20.84
CA ARG A 165 -4.38 21.84 -21.60
C ARG A 165 -4.08 23.22 -21.01
N ARG A 166 -3.14 23.31 -20.07
CA ARG A 166 -2.60 24.56 -19.54
C ARG A 166 -1.11 24.41 -19.21
N PHE A 167 -0.28 24.32 -20.23
CA PHE A 167 1.06 24.91 -20.29
C PHE A 167 1.36 25.17 -21.76
#